data_AF-A0A952IFI9-F1
#
_entry.id   AF-A0A952IFI9-F1
#
_cell.length_a   1.000
_cell.length_b   1.000
_cell.length_c   1.000
_cell.angle_alpha   90.00
_cell.angle_beta   90.00
_cell.angle_gamma   90.00
#
_symmetry.space_group_name_H-M   'P 1'
#
loop_
_entity.id
_entity.type
_entity.pdbx_description
1 polymer ?
#
loop_
_entity_poly.entity_id
_entity_poly.type
_entity_poly.pdbx_seq_one_letter_code
_entity_poly.pdbx_strand_id
1 'polypeptide(L)'
;MAISHSRADSEFADQLARLDARLLDAHRDGEPGRLSALYTEAAELMQSVGDTDAECFYLTQAMVFALDAGLPSSEQLQARLAARGRLKSSSRIPKNDS
;
A
#
# COMPACT_ATOMS: atom_id res chain seq x y z
N MET A 1 33.83 -5.29 12.82
CA MET A 1 32.94 -4.62 11.85
C MET A 1 31.53 -5.14 12.07
N ALA A 2 30.67 -4.41 12.79
CA ALA A 2 29.29 -4.83 13.10
C ALA A 2 28.31 -3.64 13.24
N ILE A 3 28.58 -2.51 12.55
CA ILE A 3 27.79 -1.27 12.69
C ILE A 3 26.73 -1.14 11.57
N SER A 4 26.83 -1.89 10.47
CA SER A 4 26.04 -1.64 9.26
C SER A 4 24.53 -1.94 9.39
N HIS A 5 24.12 -2.88 10.25
CA HIS A 5 22.68 -3.20 10.41
C HIS A 5 21.95 -2.13 11.26
N SER A 6 22.55 -1.67 12.36
CA SER A 6 21.92 -0.68 13.27
C SER A 6 21.64 0.68 12.61
N ARG A 7 22.38 1.04 11.56
CA ARG A 7 22.14 2.29 10.83
C ARG A 7 20.95 2.18 9.88
N ALA A 8 20.84 1.07 9.16
CA ALA A 8 19.73 0.84 8.23
C ALA A 8 18.39 0.75 8.97
N ASP A 9 18.36 0.11 10.15
CA ASP A 9 17.17 0.04 10.99
C ASP A 9 16.72 1.43 11.47
N SER A 10 17.67 2.31 11.83
CA SER A 10 17.38 3.69 12.22
C SER A 10 16.87 4.53 11.05
N GLU A 11 17.46 4.39 9.87
CA GLU A 11 17.04 5.12 8.66
C GLU A 11 15.62 4.69 8.23
N PHE A 12 15.30 3.41 8.34
CA PHE A 12 13.96 2.88 8.10
C PHE A 12 12.94 3.41 9.11
N ALA A 13 13.26 3.40 10.40
CA ALA A 13 12.40 3.95 11.45
C ALA A 13 12.11 5.44 11.23
N ASP A 14 13.14 6.22 10.89
CA ASP A 14 12.99 7.64 10.57
C ASP A 14 12.11 7.87 9.33
N GLN A 15 12.27 7.03 8.29
CA GLN A 15 11.44 7.10 7.09
C GLN A 15 9.98 6.77 7.40
N LEU A 16 9.72 5.74 8.20
CA LEU A 16 8.38 5.36 8.61
C LEU A 16 7.73 6.45 9.47
N ALA A 17 8.46 7.06 10.40
CA ALA A 17 7.95 8.16 11.23
C ALA A 17 7.59 9.41 10.40
N ARG A 18 8.41 9.75 9.39
CA ARG A 18 8.10 10.85 8.47
C ARG A 18 6.88 10.56 7.60
N LEU A 19 6.72 9.30 7.17
CA LEU A 19 5.57 8.87 6.42
C LEU A 19 4.28 8.90 7.27
N ASP A 20 4.36 8.45 8.52
CA ASP A 20 3.25 8.49 9.47
C ASP A 20 2.77 9.93 9.73
N ALA A 21 3.70 10.88 9.93
CA ALA A 21 3.36 12.30 10.04
C ALA A 21 2.60 12.81 8.79
N ARG A 22 3.06 12.45 7.58
CA ARG A 22 2.39 12.81 6.32
C ARG A 22 1.01 12.18 6.19
N LEU A 23 0.82 10.95 6.67
CA LEU A 23 -0.47 10.27 6.70
C LEU A 23 -1.44 11.00 7.63
N LEU A 24 -1.00 11.37 8.84
CA LEU A 24 -1.81 12.13 9.79
C LEU A 24 -2.23 13.49 9.23
N ASP A 25 -1.30 14.20 8.58
CA ASP A 25 -1.63 15.47 7.92
C ASP A 25 -2.65 15.29 6.79
N ALA A 26 -2.47 14.29 5.92
CA ALA A 26 -3.42 14.02 4.84
C ALA A 26 -4.82 13.60 5.35
N HIS A 27 -4.89 12.88 6.48
CA HIS A 27 -6.15 12.58 7.16
C HIS A 27 -6.83 13.83 7.69
N ARG A 28 -6.07 14.78 8.25
CA ARG A 28 -6.61 16.07 8.74
C ARG A 28 -7.11 16.94 7.59
N ASP A 29 -6.43 16.91 6.45
CA ASP A 29 -6.78 17.68 5.26
C ASP A 29 -7.97 17.06 4.51
N GLY A 30 -8.32 15.78 4.76
CA GLY A 30 -9.42 15.08 4.10
C GLY A 30 -9.14 14.77 2.63
N GLU A 31 -7.89 14.49 2.28
CA GLU A 31 -7.43 14.31 0.89
C GLU A 31 -7.25 12.81 0.54
N PRO A 32 -8.30 12.11 0.06
CA PRO A 32 -8.24 10.66 -0.17
C PRO A 32 -7.23 10.27 -1.25
N GLY A 33 -7.03 11.11 -2.28
CA GLY A 33 -5.99 10.86 -3.29
C GLY A 33 -4.57 10.88 -2.71
N ARG A 34 -4.30 11.82 -1.78
CA ARG A 34 -3.02 11.91 -1.08
C ARG A 34 -2.83 10.74 -0.13
N LEU A 35 -3.88 10.32 0.59
CA LEU A 35 -3.86 9.14 1.44
C LEU A 35 -3.55 7.87 0.63
N SER A 36 -4.18 7.70 -0.53
CA SER A 36 -3.91 6.56 -1.41
C SER A 36 -2.43 6.45 -1.81
N ALA A 37 -1.83 7.57 -2.20
CA ALA A 37 -0.41 7.62 -2.56
C ALA A 37 0.51 7.30 -1.36
N LEU A 38 0.24 7.89 -0.19
CA LEU A 38 1.05 7.68 1.01
C LEU A 38 0.97 6.24 1.53
N TYR A 39 -0.21 5.62 1.50
CA TYR A 39 -0.36 4.21 1.86
C TYR A 39 0.32 3.28 0.85
N THR A 40 0.41 3.67 -0.43
CA THR A 40 1.20 2.91 -1.43
C THR A 40 2.69 2.96 -1.10
N GLU A 41 3.21 4.13 -0.73
CA GLU A 41 4.60 4.29 -0.27
C GLU A 41 4.87 3.44 0.99
N ALA A 42 3.92 3.39 1.93
CA ALA A 42 4.03 2.54 3.13
C ALA A 42 4.14 1.05 2.77
N ALA A 43 3.33 0.60 1.80
CA ALA A 43 3.39 -0.77 1.32
C ALA A 43 4.75 -1.12 0.69
N GLU A 44 5.32 -0.20 -0.09
CA GLU A 44 6.64 -0.38 -0.71
C GLU A 44 7.76 -0.49 0.32
N LEU A 45 7.67 0.26 1.43
CA LEU A 45 8.60 0.11 2.55
C LEU A 45 8.49 -1.26 3.20
N MET A 46 7.29 -1.74 3.48
CA MET A 46 7.09 -3.08 4.06
C MET A 46 7.56 -4.19 3.12
N GLN A 47 7.33 -4.01 1.82
CA GLN A 47 7.84 -4.94 0.80
C GLN A 47 9.38 -5.02 0.84
N SER A 48 10.07 -3.89 1.02
CA SER A 48 11.55 -3.84 1.05
C SER A 48 12.17 -4.63 2.21
N VAL A 49 11.45 -4.74 3.33
CA VAL A 49 11.86 -5.51 4.51
C VAL A 49 11.25 -6.92 4.54
N GLY A 50 10.48 -7.30 3.52
CA GLY A 50 9.87 -8.62 3.38
C GLY A 50 8.60 -8.85 4.21
N ASP A 51 8.04 -7.81 4.83
CA ASP A 51 6.80 -7.91 5.59
C ASP A 51 5.57 -7.85 4.67
N THR A 52 5.21 -9.02 4.13
CA THR A 52 4.09 -9.15 3.18
C THR A 52 2.74 -8.89 3.83
N ASP A 53 2.56 -9.19 5.12
CA ASP A 53 1.29 -8.94 5.82
C ASP A 53 1.07 -7.43 5.98
N ALA A 54 2.09 -6.70 6.42
CA ALA A 54 2.04 -5.24 6.54
C ALA A 54 1.92 -4.55 5.16
N GLU A 55 2.63 -5.05 4.14
CA GLU A 55 2.45 -4.58 2.74
C GLU A 55 0.99 -4.70 2.31
N CYS A 56 0.37 -5.86 2.50
CA CYS A 56 -1.02 -6.10 2.11
C CYS A 56 -2.01 -5.22 2.90
N PHE A 57 -1.75 -4.99 4.18
CA PHE A 57 -2.53 -4.06 5.01
C PHE A 57 -2.52 -2.66 4.39
N TYR A 58 -1.34 -2.12 4.10
CA TYR A 58 -1.21 -0.78 3.52
C TYR A 58 -1.77 -0.69 2.11
N LEU A 59 -1.59 -1.71 1.26
CA LEU A 59 -2.21 -1.74 -0.08
C LEU A 59 -3.74 -1.74 -0.02
N THR A 60 -4.32 -2.37 1.00
CA THR A 60 -5.78 -2.36 1.20
C THR A 60 -6.26 -0.95 1.53
N GLN A 61 -5.56 -0.24 2.42
CA GLN A 61 -5.88 1.16 2.73
C GLN A 61 -5.72 2.05 1.49
N ALA A 62 -4.61 1.91 0.76
CA ALA A 62 -4.35 2.66 -0.46
C ALA A 62 -5.46 2.47 -1.50
N MET A 63 -5.94 1.24 -1.67
CA MET A 63 -7.02 0.89 -2.58
C MET A 63 -8.35 1.53 -2.15
N VAL A 64 -8.71 1.46 -0.86
CA VAL A 64 -9.95 2.06 -0.34
C VAL A 64 -9.98 3.55 -0.60
N PHE A 65 -8.90 4.27 -0.31
CA PHE A 65 -8.82 5.71 -0.57
C PHE A 65 -8.74 6.04 -2.07
N ALA A 66 -8.14 5.19 -2.90
CA ALA A 66 -8.19 5.35 -4.35
C ALA A 66 -9.62 5.25 -4.88
N LEU A 67 -10.41 4.30 -4.37
CA LEU A 67 -11.82 4.15 -4.74
C LEU A 67 -12.66 5.35 -4.29
N ASP A 68 -12.46 5.82 -3.06
CA ASP A 68 -13.13 6.99 -2.50
C ASP A 68 -12.85 8.27 -3.32
N ALA A 69 -11.59 8.42 -3.78
CA ALA A 69 -11.17 9.52 -4.64
C ALA A 69 -11.54 9.34 -6.14
N GLY A 70 -12.12 8.19 -6.54
CA GLY A 70 -12.41 7.88 -7.94
C GLY A 70 -11.17 7.74 -8.84
N LEU A 71 -10.02 7.35 -8.27
CA LEU A 71 -8.75 7.26 -8.98
C LEU A 71 -8.58 5.94 -9.75
N PRO A 72 -7.99 5.98 -10.96
CA PRO A 72 -7.71 4.77 -11.75
C PRO A 72 -6.60 3.89 -11.14
N SER A 73 -5.82 4.42 -10.18
CA SER A 73 -4.84 3.64 -9.42
C SER A 73 -5.49 2.50 -8.62
N SER A 74 -6.78 2.60 -8.30
CA SER A 74 -7.54 1.55 -7.61
C SER A 74 -7.48 0.19 -8.32
N GLU A 75 -7.54 0.16 -9.66
CA GLU A 75 -7.45 -1.09 -10.43
C GLU A 75 -6.07 -1.74 -10.32
N GLN A 76 -5.01 -0.92 -10.35
CA GLN A 76 -3.64 -1.41 -10.20
C GLN A 76 -3.41 -1.98 -8.79
N LEU A 77 -3.93 -1.31 -7.77
CA LEU A 77 -3.85 -1.76 -6.37
C LEU A 77 -4.65 -3.06 -6.16
N GLN A 78 -5.83 -3.18 -6.76
CA GLN A 78 -6.62 -4.42 -6.76
C GLN A 78 -5.86 -5.58 -7.39
N ALA A 79 -5.19 -5.35 -8.54
CA ALA A 79 -4.38 -6.37 -9.19
C ALA A 79 -3.19 -6.82 -8.31
N ARG A 80 -2.51 -5.89 -7.65
CA ARG A 80 -1.43 -6.19 -6.69
C ARG A 80 -1.94 -7.06 -5.53
N LEU A 81 -3.07 -6.70 -4.93
CA LEU A 81 -3.69 -7.47 -3.84
C LEU A 81 -4.16 -8.86 -4.29
N ALA A 82 -4.70 -8.98 -5.50
CA ALA A 82 -5.09 -10.27 -6.07
C ALA A 82 -3.89 -11.19 -6.31
N ALA A 83 -2.77 -10.65 -6.81
CA ALA A 83 -1.52 -11.40 -6.97
C ALA A 83 -0.96 -11.93 -5.63
N ARG A 84 -1.25 -11.25 -4.52
CA ARG A 84 -0.91 -11.67 -3.15
C ARG A 84 -1.97 -12.60 -2.52
N GLY A 85 -3.02 -12.96 -3.26
CA GLY A 85 -4.12 -13.81 -2.76
C GLY A 85 -5.06 -13.12 -1.77
N ARG A 86 -4.98 -11.79 -1.63
CA ARG A 86 -5.79 -10.99 -0.68
C ARG A 86 -7.13 -10.52 -1.25
N LEU A 87 -7.26 -10.53 -2.56
CA LEU A 87 -8.52 -10.35 -3.26
C LEU A 87 -8.76 -11.53 -4.18
N LYS A 88 -10.01 -11.96 -4.28
CA LYS A 88 -10.42 -12.83 -5.36
C LYS A 88 -10.32 -11.99 -6.63
N SER A 89 -9.36 -12.29 -7.51
CA SER A 89 -9.49 -11.83 -8.89
C SER A 89 -10.83 -12.37 -9.35
N SER A 90 -11.75 -11.48 -9.74
CA SER A 90 -13.00 -11.92 -10.35
C SER A 90 -12.59 -12.61 -11.63
N SER A 91 -12.41 -13.92 -11.55
CA SER A 91 -12.23 -14.80 -12.69
C SER A 91 -13.43 -14.53 -13.57
N ARG A 92 -13.16 -13.85 -14.69
CA ARG A 92 -14.10 -13.63 -15.78
C ARG A 92 -14.79 -14.98 -16.02
N ILE A 93 -16.06 -15.07 -15.65
CA ILE A 93 -16.90 -16.23 -15.95
C ILE A 93 -16.76 -16.44 -17.46
N PRO A 94 -16.28 -17.60 -17.95
CA PRO A 94 -16.28 -17.84 -19.38
C PRO A 94 -17.73 -17.74 -19.85
N LYS A 95 -18.01 -16.83 -20.79
CA LYS A 95 -19.27 -16.88 -21.52
C LYS A 95 -19.25 -18.21 -22.28
N ASN A 96 -20.01 -19.16 -21.78
CA ASN A 96 -20.28 -20.39 -22.46
C ASN A 96 -21.21 -20.06 -23.62
N ASP A 97 -20.63 -19.85 -24.79
CA ASP A 97 -21.39 -19.78 -26.03
C ASP A 97 -21.94 -21.19 -26.29
N SER A 98 -23.27 -21.34 -26.15
CA SER A 98 -24.06 -22.49 -26.62
C SER A 98 -24.98 -22.04 -27.73
#